data_AF-A0A1H7WL01-F1
#
_entry.id   AF-A0A1H7WL01-F1
#
_cell.length_a   1.000
_cell.length_b   1.000
_cell.length_c   1.000
_cell.angle_alpha   90.00
_cell.angle_beta   90.00
_cell.angle_gamma   90.00
#
_symmetry.space_group_name_H-M   'P 1'
#
loop_
_entity.id
_entity.type
_entity.pdbx_description
1 polymer ?
#
loop_
_entity_poly.entity_id
_entity_poly.type
_entity_poly.pdbx_seq_one_letter_code
_entity_poly.pdbx_strand_id
1 'polypeptide(L)'
;MFNLLMFNVDWTYGRVNVPIERVFEYTEDQLSTQFLDSSGSLLLDSLTSLPCIFCEEGTEDELAYVGKIIRARVVGRDLSLEIGFDSEVPSLNNKFLYENRIELNMPHEFEFSRNHWAVKETLHKSRRSCLMGTGGV
;
A
#
# COMPACT_ATOMS: atom_id res chain seq x y z
N MET A 1 -4.53 4.47 6.99
CA MET A 1 -3.32 4.36 6.14
C MET A 1 -2.92 2.90 6.06
N PHE A 2 -2.31 2.51 4.95
CA PHE A 2 -1.79 1.17 4.69
C PHE A 2 -0.56 1.23 3.77
N ASN A 3 0.29 0.21 3.83
CA ASN A 3 1.36 0.01 2.86
C ASN A 3 0.83 -0.74 1.65
N LEU A 4 1.24 -0.31 0.46
CA LEU A 4 1.03 -1.00 -0.80
C LEU A 4 2.40 -1.37 -1.35
N LEU A 5 2.67 -2.66 -1.46
CA LEU A 5 3.89 -3.18 -2.05
C LEU A 5 3.54 -3.89 -3.35
N MET A 6 3.89 -3.27 -4.47
CA MET A 6 3.77 -3.80 -5.82
C MET A 6 5.14 -4.34 -6.21
N PHE A 7 5.37 -5.65 -6.18
CA PHE A 7 6.63 -6.23 -6.62
C PHE A 7 6.40 -7.60 -7.27
N ASN A 8 7.07 -7.84 -8.41
CA ASN A 8 7.13 -9.17 -9.04
C ASN A 8 8.07 -10.11 -8.28
N VAL A 9 7.65 -10.55 -7.10
CA VAL A 9 8.39 -11.46 -6.20
C VAL A 9 7.45 -12.52 -5.65
N ASP A 10 8.02 -13.65 -5.21
CA ASP A 10 7.24 -14.67 -4.52
C ASP A 10 6.93 -14.21 -3.08
N TRP A 11 5.76 -13.60 -2.92
CA TRP A 11 5.27 -13.16 -1.61
C TRP A 11 5.07 -14.32 -0.63
N THR A 12 4.78 -15.53 -1.12
CA THR A 12 4.51 -16.70 -0.26
C THR A 12 5.74 -17.22 0.46
N TYR A 13 6.95 -16.85 -0.01
CA TYR A 13 8.21 -17.12 0.68
C TYR A 13 8.32 -16.37 2.03
N GLY A 14 7.51 -15.32 2.25
CA GLY A 14 7.44 -14.58 3.51
C GLY A 14 8.63 -13.66 3.78
N ARG A 15 9.63 -13.64 2.89
CA ARG A 15 10.79 -12.74 2.96
C ARG A 15 11.12 -12.17 1.60
N VAL A 16 11.28 -10.86 1.53
CA VAL A 16 11.61 -10.16 0.29
C VAL A 16 12.66 -9.08 0.53
N ASN A 17 13.44 -8.77 -0.50
CA ASN A 17 14.30 -7.60 -0.48
C ASN A 17 13.75 -6.60 -1.48
N VAL A 18 13.56 -5.35 -1.04
CA VAL A 18 13.07 -4.26 -1.87
C VAL A 18 14.07 -3.11 -1.88
N PRO A 19 14.34 -2.44 -3.01
CA PRO A 19 15.27 -1.33 -3.03
C PRO A 19 14.74 -0.14 -2.23
N ILE A 20 15.58 0.52 -1.42
CA ILE A 20 15.16 1.70 -0.63
C ILE A 20 14.65 2.83 -1.52
N GLU A 21 15.21 2.98 -2.72
CA GLU A 21 14.80 4.00 -3.69
C GLU A 21 13.35 3.86 -4.16
N ARG A 22 12.74 2.68 -3.97
CA ARG A 22 11.34 2.39 -4.34
C ARG A 22 10.36 2.70 -3.20
N VAL A 23 10.87 3.04 -2.03
CA VAL A 23 10.05 3.42 -0.87
C VAL A 23 9.54 4.85 -1.08
N PHE A 24 8.24 5.02 -0.85
CA PHE A 24 7.48 6.24 -1.11
C PHE A 24 7.30 6.60 -2.58
N GLU A 25 7.69 5.74 -3.52
CA GLU A 25 7.30 5.92 -4.91
C GLU A 25 5.76 5.88 -5.00
N TYR A 26 5.16 6.94 -5.55
CA TYR A 26 3.71 7.20 -5.59
C TYR A 26 3.01 7.42 -4.23
N THR A 27 3.77 7.77 -3.20
CA THR A 27 3.23 8.29 -1.93
C THR A 27 3.14 9.81 -1.99
N GLU A 28 2.06 10.38 -1.46
CA GLU A 28 1.92 11.84 -1.36
C GLU A 28 3.00 12.42 -0.42
N ASP A 29 3.61 13.56 -0.79
CA ASP A 29 4.73 14.17 -0.04
C ASP A 29 4.39 14.42 1.44
N GLN A 30 3.13 14.77 1.73
CA GLN A 30 2.66 15.01 3.10
C GLN A 30 2.58 13.71 3.91
N LEU A 31 2.34 12.56 3.27
CA LEU A 31 2.34 11.25 3.92
C LEU A 31 3.77 10.77 4.12
N SER A 32 4.63 10.85 3.10
CA SER A 32 6.02 10.36 3.18
C SER A 32 6.81 11.05 4.31
N THR A 33 6.61 12.36 4.48
CA THR A 33 7.26 13.14 5.54
C THR A 33 6.94 12.65 6.96
N GLN A 34 5.78 12.02 7.18
CA GLN A 34 5.40 11.47 8.50
C GLN A 34 6.18 10.22 8.88
N PHE A 35 6.79 9.55 7.91
CA PHE A 35 7.56 8.32 8.08
C PHE A 35 9.06 8.55 7.92
N LEU A 36 9.50 9.80 8.01
CA LEU A 36 10.90 10.21 8.02
C LEU A 36 11.24 10.85 9.36
N ASP A 37 12.43 10.55 9.88
CA ASP A 37 12.96 11.27 11.04
C ASP A 37 13.56 12.64 10.64
N SER A 38 14.07 13.37 11.62
CA SER A 38 14.69 14.69 11.39
C SER A 38 15.96 14.65 10.53
N SER A 39 16.55 13.47 10.32
CA SER A 39 17.71 13.23 9.44
C SER A 39 17.31 12.80 8.03
N GLY A 40 16.01 12.56 7.78
CA GLY A 40 15.52 11.99 6.53
C GLY A 40 15.65 10.46 6.45
N SER A 41 15.86 9.79 7.57
CA SER A 41 15.90 8.33 7.65
C SER A 41 14.49 7.74 7.81
N LEU A 42 14.24 6.57 7.22
CA LEU A 42 12.95 5.89 7.29
C LEU A 42 12.61 5.44 8.71
N LEU A 43 11.43 5.82 9.19
CA LEU A 43 10.83 5.34 10.43
C LEU A 43 10.19 3.96 10.20
N LEU A 44 11.02 2.92 10.10
CA LEU A 44 10.58 1.55 9.82
C LEU A 44 9.57 1.01 10.84
N ASP A 45 9.71 1.35 12.12
CA ASP A 45 8.76 0.91 13.15
C ASP A 45 7.34 1.45 12.89
N SER A 46 7.24 2.72 12.49
CA SER A 46 5.96 3.33 12.10
C SER A 46 5.39 2.69 10.83
N LEU A 47 6.24 2.44 9.82
CA LEU A 47 5.83 1.80 8.57
C LEU A 47 5.30 0.38 8.79
N THR A 48 6.02 -0.42 9.59
CA THR A 48 5.65 -1.83 9.87
C THR A 48 4.40 -1.96 10.74
N SER A 49 4.03 -0.91 11.48
CA SER A 49 2.78 -0.89 12.26
C SER A 49 1.52 -0.85 11.39
N LEU A 50 1.63 -0.40 10.14
CA LEU A 50 0.51 -0.28 9.21
C LEU A 50 0.14 -1.64 8.59
N PRO A 51 -1.15 -1.87 8.29
CA PRO A 51 -1.54 -2.99 7.44
C PRO A 51 -0.92 -2.86 6.05
N CYS A 52 -0.72 -3.97 5.37
CA CYS A 52 0.00 -4.05 4.11
C CYS A 52 -0.78 -4.86 3.09
N ILE A 53 -0.82 -4.36 1.85
CA ILE A 53 -1.25 -5.11 0.67
C ILE A 53 0.00 -5.46 -0.12
N PHE A 54 0.17 -6.74 -0.42
CA PHE A 54 1.26 -7.29 -1.21
C PHE A 54 0.68 -7.78 -2.53
N CYS A 55 1.13 -7.25 -3.66
CA CYS A 55 0.62 -7.62 -4.99
C CYS A 55 1.77 -7.72 -5.99
N GLU A 56 1.59 -8.58 -6.98
CA GLU A 56 2.43 -8.61 -8.19
C GLU A 56 2.03 -7.47 -9.13
N GLU A 57 2.88 -7.10 -10.09
CA GLU A 57 2.48 -6.13 -11.13
C GLU A 57 1.41 -6.74 -12.04
N GLY A 58 0.40 -5.95 -12.39
CA GLY A 58 -0.71 -6.37 -13.24
C GLY A 58 -2.05 -5.83 -12.79
N THR A 59 -3.08 -6.01 -13.61
CA THR A 59 -4.44 -5.45 -13.36
C THR A 59 -5.54 -6.50 -13.46
N GLU A 60 -5.18 -7.77 -13.61
CA GLU A 60 -6.10 -8.86 -13.92
C GLU A 60 -6.09 -9.91 -12.79
N ASP A 61 -5.72 -11.15 -13.10
CA ASP A 61 -5.84 -12.29 -12.19
C ASP A 61 -4.59 -12.50 -11.31
N GLU A 62 -3.66 -11.54 -11.29
CA GLU A 62 -2.51 -11.59 -10.40
C GLU A 62 -2.94 -11.55 -8.94
N LEU A 63 -2.23 -12.28 -8.09
CA LEU A 63 -2.62 -12.43 -6.69
C LEU A 63 -2.17 -11.24 -5.86
N ALA A 64 -3.06 -10.83 -4.96
CA ALA A 64 -2.83 -9.85 -3.93
C ALA A 64 -3.14 -10.44 -2.55
N TYR A 65 -2.33 -10.09 -1.56
CA TYR A 65 -2.43 -10.59 -0.20
C TYR A 65 -2.53 -9.42 0.77
N VAL A 66 -3.39 -9.55 1.77
CA VAL A 66 -3.47 -8.61 2.88
C VAL A 66 -2.70 -9.18 4.05
N GLY A 67 -1.94 -8.34 4.75
CA GLY A 67 -1.12 -8.76 5.87
C GLY A 67 -0.41 -7.61 6.54
N LYS A 68 0.77 -7.90 7.10
CA LYS A 68 1.64 -6.93 7.77
C LYS A 68 3.11 -7.24 7.50
N ILE A 69 3.93 -6.21 7.59
CA ILE A 69 5.39 -6.36 7.64
C ILE A 69 5.74 -6.69 9.09
N ILE A 70 6.23 -7.89 9.35
CA ILE A 70 6.61 -8.37 10.67
C ILE A 70 7.95 -7.75 11.10
N ARG A 71 8.86 -7.57 10.15
CA ARG A 71 10.17 -6.96 10.38
C ARG A 71 10.69 -6.29 9.13
N ALA A 72 11.27 -5.11 9.30
CA ALA A 72 12.02 -4.42 8.25
C ALA A 72 13.43 -4.09 8.75
N ARG A 73 14.44 -4.23 7.89
CA ARG A 73 15.82 -3.80 8.19
C ARG A 73 16.50 -3.28 6.93
N VAL A 74 17.30 -2.23 7.09
CA VAL A 74 18.19 -1.74 6.02
C VAL A 74 19.37 -2.69 5.88
N VAL A 75 19.64 -3.14 4.65
CA VAL A 75 20.80 -3.96 4.28
C VAL A 75 21.44 -3.36 3.03
N GLY A 76 22.49 -2.57 3.23
CA GLY A 76 23.14 -1.86 2.13
C GLY A 76 22.21 -0.80 1.51
N ARG A 77 21.75 -1.03 0.28
CA ARG A 77 20.80 -0.16 -0.44
C ARG A 77 19.38 -0.71 -0.50
N ASP A 78 19.15 -1.86 0.12
CA ASP A 78 17.86 -2.55 0.10
C ASP A 78 17.25 -2.60 1.52
N LEU A 79 15.95 -2.82 1.58
CA LEU A 79 15.23 -3.23 2.78
C LEU A 79 14.96 -4.72 2.69
N SER A 80 15.43 -5.45 3.70
CA SER A 80 15.07 -6.85 3.90
C SER A 80 13.81 -6.90 4.77
N LEU A 81 12.72 -7.40 4.20
CA LEU A 81 11.41 -7.47 4.81
C LEU A 81 11.06 -8.91 5.15
N GLU A 82 10.49 -9.11 6.34
CA GLU A 82 9.78 -10.31 6.72
C GLU A 82 8.30 -9.95 6.82
N ILE A 83 7.45 -10.73 6.16
CA ILE A 83 6.02 -10.42 6.00
C ILE A 83 5.18 -11.59 6.49
N GLY A 84 3.96 -11.26 6.92
CA GLY A 84 2.96 -12.23 7.32
C GLY A 84 1.62 -11.87 6.71
N PHE A 85 0.95 -12.84 6.11
CA PHE A 85 -0.40 -12.67 5.60
C PHE A 85 -1.42 -12.80 6.72
N ASP A 86 -2.53 -12.09 6.58
CA ASP A 86 -3.69 -12.24 7.41
C ASP A 86 -4.49 -13.46 6.96
N SER A 87 -4.53 -14.51 7.78
CA SER A 87 -5.23 -15.76 7.45
C SER A 87 -6.75 -15.62 7.40
N GLU A 88 -7.30 -14.54 7.95
CA GLU A 88 -8.74 -14.27 7.92
C GLU A 88 -9.17 -13.60 6.61
N VAL A 89 -8.22 -13.07 5.83
CA VAL A 89 -8.47 -12.41 4.55
C VAL A 89 -8.05 -13.34 3.41
N PRO A 90 -8.98 -13.77 2.53
CA PRO A 90 -8.61 -14.57 1.37
C PRO A 90 -7.70 -13.78 0.43
N SER A 91 -6.90 -14.49 -0.37
CA SER A 91 -6.17 -13.85 -1.47
C SER A 91 -7.14 -13.12 -2.39
N LEU A 92 -6.78 -11.89 -2.72
CA LEU A 92 -7.48 -11.02 -3.65
C LEU A 92 -6.85 -11.14 -5.04
N ASN A 93 -7.54 -10.65 -6.06
CA ASN A 93 -6.95 -10.45 -7.38
C ASN A 93 -6.67 -8.97 -7.60
N ASN A 94 -5.62 -8.65 -8.37
CA ASN A 94 -5.31 -7.27 -8.75
C ASN A 94 -6.46 -6.59 -9.47
N LYS A 95 -7.27 -7.33 -10.23
CA LYS A 95 -8.52 -6.82 -10.79
C LYS A 95 -9.43 -6.16 -9.76
N PHE A 96 -9.57 -6.76 -8.58
CA PHE A 96 -10.37 -6.18 -7.50
C PHE A 96 -9.75 -4.86 -7.01
N LEU A 97 -8.42 -4.81 -6.88
CA LEU A 97 -7.71 -3.59 -6.50
C LEU A 97 -7.84 -2.50 -7.57
N TYR A 98 -7.76 -2.87 -8.85
CA TYR A 98 -7.87 -1.97 -10.00
C TYR A 98 -9.29 -1.40 -10.16
N GLU A 99 -10.31 -2.21 -9.97
CA GLU A 99 -11.72 -1.79 -9.96
C GLU A 99 -12.00 -0.80 -8.82
N ASN A 100 -11.34 -0.96 -7.67
CA ASN A 100 -11.49 -0.11 -6.48
C ASN A 100 -10.38 0.95 -6.32
N ARG A 101 -9.55 1.16 -7.36
CA ARG A 101 -8.31 1.95 -7.28
C ARG A 101 -8.50 3.37 -6.78
N ILE A 102 -9.62 4.00 -7.13
CA ILE A 102 -9.94 5.36 -6.68
C ILE A 102 -10.13 5.39 -5.15
N GLU A 103 -10.83 4.42 -4.58
CA GLU A 103 -11.08 4.34 -3.13
C GLU A 103 -9.79 4.00 -2.36
N LEU A 104 -8.88 3.27 -3.00
CA LEU A 104 -7.57 2.90 -2.48
C LEU A 104 -6.48 3.96 -2.74
N ASN A 105 -6.85 5.13 -3.29
CA ASN A 105 -5.94 6.22 -3.61
C ASN A 105 -4.79 5.80 -4.58
N MET A 106 -5.13 4.99 -5.57
CA MET A 106 -4.32 4.59 -6.73
C MET A 106 -4.98 5.10 -8.02
N PRO A 107 -5.10 6.42 -8.24
CA PRO A 107 -5.85 6.96 -9.37
C PRO A 107 -5.22 6.65 -10.73
N HIS A 108 -3.92 6.32 -10.76
CA HIS A 108 -3.18 6.14 -12.00
C HIS A 108 -2.89 4.67 -12.32
N GLU A 109 -3.15 4.27 -13.55
CA GLU A 109 -2.95 2.88 -14.01
C GLU A 109 -1.50 2.44 -13.95
N PHE A 110 -0.55 3.36 -14.14
CA PHE A 110 0.88 3.04 -14.13
C PHE A 110 1.38 2.51 -12.77
N GLU A 111 0.67 2.80 -11.67
CA GLU A 111 1.00 2.29 -10.34
C GLU A 111 0.97 0.75 -10.32
N PHE A 112 0.15 0.11 -11.15
CA PHE A 112 0.06 -1.36 -11.26
C PHE A 112 1.15 -2.00 -12.14
N SER A 113 2.02 -1.20 -12.75
CA SER A 113 2.99 -1.65 -13.77
C SER A 113 4.45 -1.40 -13.38
N ARG A 114 4.70 -0.97 -12.14
CA ARG A 114 6.04 -0.65 -11.65
C ARG A 114 6.22 -1.15 -10.23
N ASN A 115 7.36 -1.78 -10.01
CA ASN A 115 7.81 -2.19 -8.69
C ASN A 115 7.96 -0.96 -7.77
N HIS A 116 7.13 -0.86 -6.74
CA HIS A 116 7.15 0.27 -5.82
C HIS A 116 6.55 -0.08 -4.45
N TRP A 117 6.94 0.69 -3.43
CA TRP A 117 6.29 0.72 -2.14
C TRP A 117 5.68 2.09 -1.92
N ALA A 118 4.35 2.17 -1.89
CA ALA A 118 3.62 3.36 -1.50
C ALA A 118 2.98 3.24 -0.11
N VAL A 119 2.88 4.35 0.62
CA VAL A 119 1.97 4.49 1.75
C VAL A 119 0.73 5.21 1.26
N LYS A 120 -0.43 4.59 1.43
CA LYS A 120 -1.71 5.11 0.95
C LYS A 120 -2.65 5.37 2.13
N GLU A 121 -3.51 6.34 1.94
CA GLU A 121 -4.65 6.59 2.82
C GLU A 121 -5.94 6.18 2.11
N THR A 122 -6.78 5.40 2.79
CA THR A 122 -8.09 5.04 2.26
C THR A 122 -8.97 6.28 2.26
N LEU A 123 -9.62 6.57 1.15
CA LEU A 123 -10.59 7.64 1.10
C LEU A 123 -11.78 7.27 1.99
N HIS A 124 -11.86 7.86 3.18
CA HIS A 124 -13.05 7.75 4.01
C HIS A 124 -14.17 8.46 3.26
N LYS A 125 -15.14 7.71 2.70
CA LYS A 125 -16.42 8.30 2.27
C LYS A 125 -17.09 8.86 3.52
N SER A 126 -16.80 10.12 3.85
CA SER A 126 -17.69 10.89 4.69
C SER A 126 -19.03 10.91 3.97
N ARG A 127 -19.97 10.08 4.43
CA ARG A 127 -21.37 10.18 4.06
C ARG A 127 -21.90 11.53 4.58
N ARG A 128 -21.58 12.62 3.90
CA ARG A 128 -22.39 13.84 3.94
C ARG A 128 -23.54 13.66 2.96
N SER A 129 -24.44 12.74 3.27
CA SER A 129 -25.84 12.92 2.89
C SER A 129 -26.44 13.84 3.94
N CYS A 130 -26.55 15.13 3.63
CA CYS A 130 -27.35 16.06 4.42
C CYS A 130 -27.84 17.20 3.53
N LEU A 131 -29.14 17.13 3.21
CA LEU A 131 -30.08 18.24 3.03
C LEU A 131 -29.80 19.29 1.93
N MET A 132 -30.40 19.08 0.76
CA MET A 132 -31.34 20.04 0.17
C MET A 132 -32.48 19.19 -0.40
N GLY A 133 -33.65 19.09 0.23
CA GLY A 133 -34.50 20.20 0.64
C GLY A 133 -35.72 20.15 -0.27
N THR A 134 -36.70 19.32 0.11
CA THR A 134 -38.05 19.34 -0.43
C THR A 134 -38.63 20.75 -0.32
N GLY A 135 -39.11 21.30 -1.43
CA GLY A 135 -39.86 22.55 -1.45
C GLY A 135 -40.89 22.50 -2.55
N GLY A 136 -41.92 21.68 -2.35
CA GLY A 136 -43.20 21.83 -3.03
C GLY A 136 -44.10 22.71 -2.16
N VAL A 137 -44.50 23.86 -2.71
CA VAL A 137 -45.87 24.40 -2.81
C VAL A 137 -45.85 25.55 -3.79
#